data_AF-A0A7K4IBU8-F1
#
_entry.id   AF-A0A7K4IBU8-F1
#
_cell.length_a   1.000
_cell.length_b   1.000
_cell.length_c   1.000
_cell.angle_alpha   90.00
_cell.angle_beta   90.00
_cell.angle_gamma   90.00
#
_symmetry.space_group_name_H-M   'P 1'
#
loop_
_entity.id
_entity.type
_entity.pdbx_description
1 polymer ?
#
loop_
_entity_poly.entity_id
_entity_poly.type
_entity_poly.pdbx_seq_one_letter_code
_entity_poly.pdbx_strand_id
1 'polypeptide(L)'
;MTRTPIEVYRGILNTRFHSEASSQIGHLVSKFSSSSYAGRRLSDHLSRFLALLTRLIAYLNNRTTSSPSDLTQAIDVLDYFASTSKWWTPNRENPGFVLRPASQDARDFLSSISSIELGAATLDRVRAATDRLSSFLAEHNFALSGDAGRLRDDIASSWMLLSGLSCRGQGRTMTTETDFETAYDLVRILLFHMMPEDFGSLTAVREIGTSTSLIRAARVQLAPGFDRNLDSSAAARLESVYAEEFLSDISSLQSVFRHLLTNSLRILVQIQAARVGLSEIGSDEYESFIVGALSMLQLAGVPAETLQYEHSIPSLYRRIRPSPEMIEQTRSIGRKIEGLILETAGNRDFLVRNPHLVPRVLSLLLLVSAGTKQPTSEDGLQESDLKRGLILLSQVISG
;
A
#
# COMPACT_ATOMS: atom_id res chain seq x y z
N MET A 1 0.18 11.22 -14.70
CA MET A 1 -0.57 12.32 -15.33
C MET A 1 -1.22 13.15 -14.23
N THR A 2 -1.17 14.49 -14.31
CA THR A 2 -1.82 15.36 -13.32
C THR A 2 -3.23 15.68 -13.79
N ARG A 3 -4.25 15.42 -12.95
CA ARG A 3 -5.66 15.75 -13.25
C ARG A 3 -5.93 17.22 -12.98
N THR A 4 -6.88 17.80 -13.71
CA THR A 4 -7.26 19.20 -13.45
C THR A 4 -8.13 19.30 -12.19
N PRO A 5 -8.04 20.40 -11.43
CA PRO A 5 -8.88 20.59 -10.25
C PRO A 5 -10.39 20.52 -10.57
N ILE A 6 -10.79 21.04 -11.74
CA ILE A 6 -12.20 21.06 -12.15
C ILE A 6 -12.74 19.64 -12.29
N GLU A 7 -12.02 18.77 -12.99
CA GLU A 7 -12.41 17.36 -13.19
C GLU A 7 -12.57 16.63 -11.87
N VAL A 8 -11.59 16.77 -10.97
CA VAL A 8 -11.58 16.06 -9.69
C VAL A 8 -12.69 16.55 -8.77
N TYR A 9 -12.87 17.86 -8.61
CA TYR A 9 -13.94 18.39 -7.77
C TYR A 9 -15.33 18.02 -8.30
N ARG A 10 -15.54 18.04 -9.63
CA ARG A 10 -16.82 17.60 -10.24
C ARG A 10 -17.03 16.12 -10.01
N GLY A 11 -15.98 15.32 -10.20
CA GLY A 11 -15.98 13.89 -9.95
C GLY A 11 -16.41 13.54 -8.53
N ILE A 12 -15.79 14.18 -7.53
CA ILE A 12 -16.10 13.97 -6.12
C ILE A 12 -17.55 14.36 -5.81
N LEU A 13 -18.01 15.52 -6.28
CA LEU A 13 -19.38 16.00 -6.04
C LEU A 13 -20.44 15.10 -6.69
N ASN A 14 -20.16 14.59 -7.89
CA ASN A 14 -21.08 13.70 -8.61
C ASN A 14 -21.08 12.26 -8.06
N THR A 15 -20.12 11.92 -7.18
CA THR A 15 -20.02 10.59 -6.60
C THR A 15 -20.89 10.47 -5.36
N ARG A 16 -21.93 9.64 -5.49
CA ARG A 16 -22.86 9.35 -4.40
C ARG A 16 -22.22 8.43 -3.38
N PHE A 17 -22.59 8.63 -2.12
CA PHE A 17 -22.20 7.74 -1.04
C PHE A 17 -23.18 6.57 -0.94
N HIS A 18 -22.68 5.34 -0.94
CA HIS A 18 -23.51 4.20 -0.57
C HIS A 18 -23.85 4.27 0.93
N SER A 19 -25.10 3.96 1.27
CA SER A 19 -25.63 4.09 2.64
C SER A 19 -24.84 3.25 3.65
N GLU A 20 -24.43 2.05 3.26
CA GLU A 20 -23.60 1.15 4.06
C GLU A 20 -22.24 1.77 4.41
N ALA A 21 -21.55 2.37 3.45
CA ALA A 21 -20.26 3.03 3.68
C ALA A 21 -20.43 4.23 4.65
N SER A 22 -21.54 4.97 4.56
CA SER A 22 -21.82 6.06 5.50
C SER A 22 -22.04 5.55 6.94
N SER A 23 -22.76 4.44 7.12
CA SER A 23 -22.92 3.83 8.45
C SER A 23 -21.60 3.31 9.02
N GLN A 24 -20.76 2.69 8.17
CA GLN A 24 -19.45 2.17 8.57
C GLN A 24 -18.50 3.29 9.02
N ILE A 25 -18.49 4.45 8.33
CA ILE A 25 -17.74 5.63 8.79
C ILE A 25 -18.17 6.03 10.19
N GLY A 26 -19.49 6.15 10.43
CA GLY A 26 -20.03 6.52 11.73
C GLY A 26 -19.58 5.57 12.84
N HIS A 27 -19.62 4.26 12.60
CA HIS A 27 -19.11 3.26 13.55
C HIS A 27 -17.60 3.42 13.80
N LEU A 28 -16.81 3.57 12.73
CA LEU A 28 -15.35 3.68 12.82
C LEU A 28 -14.91 4.90 13.64
N VAL A 29 -15.54 6.04 13.42
CA VAL A 29 -15.15 7.32 14.03
C VAL A 29 -15.81 7.56 15.39
N SER A 30 -16.84 6.79 15.75
CA SER A 30 -17.60 6.96 17.01
C SER A 30 -16.71 6.95 18.26
N LYS A 31 -15.62 6.17 18.25
CA LYS A 31 -14.63 6.09 19.33
C LYS A 31 -13.87 7.40 19.59
N PHE A 32 -13.87 8.33 18.64
CA PHE A 32 -13.25 9.66 18.76
C PHE A 32 -14.26 10.77 19.06
N SER A 33 -15.53 10.44 19.31
CA SER A 33 -16.61 11.42 19.49
C SER A 33 -16.49 12.26 20.76
N SER A 34 -15.82 11.75 21.79
CA SER A 34 -15.51 12.46 23.04
C SER A 34 -14.33 13.42 22.90
N SER A 35 -13.53 13.28 21.84
CA SER A 35 -12.34 14.09 21.62
C SER A 35 -12.67 15.33 20.78
N SER A 36 -12.16 16.49 21.20
CA SER A 36 -12.26 17.74 20.44
C SER A 36 -10.92 18.06 19.76
N TYR A 37 -10.97 18.59 18.55
CA TYR A 37 -9.82 19.09 17.81
C TYR A 37 -10.28 20.25 16.92
N ALA A 38 -9.50 21.33 16.84
CA ALA A 38 -9.81 22.49 16.00
C ALA A 38 -11.21 23.12 16.26
N GLY A 39 -11.72 23.02 17.49
CA GLY A 39 -13.04 23.53 17.87
C GLY A 39 -14.23 22.67 17.41
N ARG A 40 -13.99 21.46 16.87
CA ARG A 40 -15.02 20.49 16.49
C ARG A 40 -14.68 19.11 17.05
N ARG A 41 -15.59 18.13 16.92
CA ARG A 41 -15.27 16.76 17.33
C ARG A 41 -14.24 16.17 16.37
N LEU A 42 -13.26 15.46 16.90
CA LEU A 42 -12.27 14.75 16.09
C LEU A 42 -12.95 13.74 15.15
N SER A 43 -14.04 13.11 15.60
CA SER A 43 -14.88 12.24 14.77
C SER A 43 -15.41 12.93 13.52
N ASP A 44 -15.68 14.23 13.56
CA ASP A 44 -16.21 14.97 12.42
C ASP A 44 -15.13 15.19 11.37
N HIS A 45 -13.91 15.56 11.80
CA HIS A 45 -12.76 15.70 10.91
C HIS A 45 -12.41 14.37 10.22
N LEU A 46 -12.38 13.29 10.98
CA LEU A 46 -12.13 11.94 10.44
C LEU A 46 -13.23 11.50 9.47
N SER A 47 -14.50 11.74 9.80
CA SER A 47 -15.63 11.40 8.94
C SER A 47 -15.55 12.13 7.59
N ARG A 48 -15.21 13.42 7.61
CA ARG A 48 -15.07 14.24 6.41
C ARG A 48 -13.88 13.81 5.55
N PHE A 49 -12.74 13.50 6.17
CA PHE A 49 -11.56 12.99 5.46
C PHE A 49 -11.85 11.65 4.77
N LEU A 50 -12.44 10.69 5.50
CA LEU A 50 -12.82 9.40 4.94
C LEU A 50 -13.87 9.56 3.84
N ALA A 51 -14.85 10.45 4.03
CA ALA A 51 -15.85 10.74 3.01
C ALA A 51 -15.24 11.29 1.72
N LEU A 52 -14.33 12.27 1.85
CA LEU A 52 -13.63 12.87 0.72
C LEU A 52 -12.85 11.81 -0.08
N LEU A 53 -12.03 11.01 0.60
CA LEU A 53 -11.20 9.99 -0.05
C LEU A 53 -12.03 8.85 -0.66
N THR A 54 -13.06 8.39 0.04
CA THR A 54 -13.94 7.33 -0.48
C THR A 54 -14.59 7.75 -1.81
N ARG A 55 -15.06 9.00 -1.91
CA ARG A 55 -15.60 9.54 -3.17
C ARG A 55 -14.53 9.71 -4.23
N LEU A 56 -13.36 10.23 -3.86
CA LEU A 56 -12.23 10.37 -4.76
C LEU A 56 -11.86 9.01 -5.38
N ILE A 57 -11.70 7.97 -4.57
CA ILE A 57 -11.30 6.63 -5.02
C ILE A 57 -12.36 6.03 -5.95
N ALA A 58 -13.65 6.16 -5.61
CA ALA A 58 -14.73 5.73 -6.48
C ALA A 58 -14.69 6.47 -7.83
N TYR A 59 -14.53 7.79 -7.81
CA TYR A 59 -14.37 8.61 -9.02
C TYR A 59 -13.17 8.19 -9.86
N LEU A 60 -12.00 7.98 -9.23
CA LEU A 60 -10.78 7.55 -9.91
C LEU A 60 -10.92 6.18 -10.58
N ASN A 61 -11.79 5.33 -10.03
CA ASN A 61 -12.19 4.05 -10.61
C ASN A 61 -13.36 4.18 -11.61
N ASN A 62 -13.64 5.39 -12.10
CA ASN A 62 -14.73 5.70 -13.05
C ASN A 62 -16.12 5.29 -12.55
N ARG A 63 -16.36 5.30 -11.24
CA ARG A 63 -17.65 4.98 -10.62
C ARG A 63 -18.33 6.24 -10.08
N THR A 64 -19.65 6.26 -10.17
CA THR A 64 -20.51 7.36 -9.68
C THR A 64 -21.12 7.08 -8.30
N THR A 65 -20.88 5.89 -7.74
CA THR A 65 -21.32 5.50 -6.40
C THR A 65 -20.16 4.80 -5.70
N SER A 66 -19.85 5.22 -4.47
CA SER A 66 -18.82 4.58 -3.66
C SER A 66 -19.26 3.21 -3.14
N SER A 67 -18.31 2.33 -2.89
CA SER A 67 -18.52 1.01 -2.28
C SER A 67 -17.83 0.90 -0.91
N PRO A 68 -18.13 -0.14 -0.12
CA PRO A 68 -17.35 -0.45 1.09
C PRO A 68 -15.86 -0.66 0.80
N SER A 69 -15.49 -1.17 -0.38
CA SER A 69 -14.08 -1.31 -0.77
C SER A 69 -13.36 0.03 -0.95
N ASP A 70 -14.05 1.08 -1.40
CA ASP A 70 -13.48 2.44 -1.48
C ASP A 70 -13.23 3.02 -0.09
N LEU A 71 -14.14 2.75 0.84
CA LEU A 71 -13.97 3.14 2.24
C LEU A 71 -12.78 2.40 2.87
N THR A 72 -12.63 1.11 2.61
CA THR A 72 -11.46 0.33 3.06
C THR A 72 -10.16 0.97 2.57
N GLN A 73 -10.07 1.33 1.28
CA GLN A 73 -8.90 2.02 0.74
C GLN A 73 -8.68 3.39 1.40
N ALA A 74 -9.74 4.16 1.66
CA ALA A 74 -9.64 5.44 2.38
C ALA A 74 -9.15 5.26 3.83
N ILE A 75 -9.59 4.20 4.51
CA ILE A 75 -9.11 3.84 5.85
C ILE A 75 -7.63 3.46 5.79
N ASP A 76 -7.21 2.67 4.79
CA ASP A 76 -5.82 2.26 4.62
C ASP A 76 -4.90 3.47 4.37
N VAL A 77 -5.38 4.51 3.67
CA VAL A 77 -4.66 5.80 3.53
C VAL A 77 -4.52 6.53 4.88
N LEU A 78 -5.61 6.60 5.67
CA LEU A 78 -5.58 7.24 6.98
C LEU A 78 -4.62 6.50 7.94
N ASP A 79 -4.72 5.18 7.97
CA ASP A 79 -3.86 4.31 8.77
C ASP A 79 -2.39 4.45 8.35
N TYR A 80 -2.14 4.60 7.05
CA TYR A 80 -0.82 4.92 6.53
C TYR A 80 -0.25 6.20 7.14
N PHE A 81 -0.99 7.32 7.08
CA PHE A 81 -0.53 8.60 7.64
C PHE A 81 -0.41 8.58 9.17
N ALA A 82 -1.13 7.68 9.85
CA ALA A 82 -1.03 7.51 11.29
C ALA A 82 0.16 6.62 11.70
N SER A 83 0.51 5.61 10.90
CA SER A 83 1.52 4.59 11.23
C SER A 83 2.93 4.89 10.72
N THR A 84 3.05 5.57 9.58
CA THR A 84 4.35 5.85 8.93
C THR A 84 4.34 7.19 8.22
N SER A 85 5.52 7.66 7.85
CA SER A 85 5.77 8.97 7.26
C SER A 85 6.43 8.90 5.88
N LYS A 86 6.89 7.72 5.43
CA LYS A 86 7.43 7.51 4.09
C LYS A 86 6.32 7.04 3.18
N TRP A 87 5.80 7.86 2.27
CA TRP A 87 4.85 7.45 1.22
C TRP A 87 5.59 6.99 -0.05
N TRP A 88 4.97 6.14 -0.88
CA TRP A 88 5.52 5.75 -2.19
C TRP A 88 5.38 6.95 -3.15
N THR A 89 6.50 7.64 -3.39
CA THR A 89 6.64 9.02 -3.91
C THR A 89 5.35 9.84 -4.06
N PRO A 90 5.08 10.80 -3.17
CA PRO A 90 4.33 11.97 -3.55
C PRO A 90 5.34 12.97 -4.11
N ASN A 91 5.26 13.45 -5.34
CA ASN A 91 6.15 14.54 -5.77
C ASN A 91 5.41 15.60 -6.57
N ARG A 92 5.91 16.84 -6.55
CA ARG A 92 6.90 17.19 -7.57
C ARG A 92 8.37 17.30 -7.18
N GLU A 93 8.79 17.33 -5.91
CA GLU A 93 10.20 17.01 -5.59
C GLU A 93 10.56 16.63 -4.14
N ASN A 94 9.64 16.74 -3.14
CA ASN A 94 9.50 15.83 -1.97
C ASN A 94 8.65 16.47 -0.84
N PRO A 95 7.33 16.26 -0.77
CA PRO A 95 6.48 16.71 0.33
C PRO A 95 6.51 15.68 1.48
N GLY A 96 7.72 15.39 1.95
CA GLY A 96 8.00 14.33 2.91
C GLY A 96 7.32 14.59 4.26
N PHE A 97 6.52 13.64 4.71
CA PHE A 97 6.19 13.55 6.13
C PHE A 97 7.49 13.17 6.88
N VAL A 98 7.86 13.91 7.93
CA VAL A 98 9.10 13.67 8.69
C VAL A 98 9.13 12.23 9.21
N LEU A 99 10.27 11.56 9.03
CA LEU A 99 10.54 10.19 9.48
C LEU A 99 10.13 9.98 10.93
N ARG A 100 9.04 9.23 11.14
CA ARG A 100 8.70 8.72 12.46
C ARG A 100 9.33 7.34 12.65
N PRO A 101 9.76 6.99 13.87
CA PRO A 101 9.79 5.59 14.27
C PRO A 101 8.40 5.00 14.07
N ALA A 102 8.29 3.75 13.63
CA ALA A 102 7.00 3.07 13.49
C ALA A 102 6.19 3.22 14.79
N SER A 103 5.04 3.89 14.72
CA SER A 103 4.13 3.99 15.86
C SER A 103 3.54 2.61 16.13
N GLN A 104 3.55 2.15 17.38
CA GLN A 104 3.05 0.80 17.73
C GLN A 104 1.52 0.67 17.57
N ASP A 105 0.77 1.78 17.58
CA ASP A 105 -0.67 1.79 17.30
C ASP A 105 -1.11 3.10 16.62
N ALA A 106 -1.66 2.99 15.40
CA ALA A 106 -2.22 4.11 14.64
C ALA A 106 -3.43 4.75 15.33
N ARG A 107 -4.22 3.99 16.10
CA ARG A 107 -5.43 4.48 16.78
C ARG A 107 -5.08 5.35 17.98
N ASP A 108 -4.06 4.96 18.74
CA ASP A 108 -3.52 5.79 19.82
C ASP A 108 -2.94 7.09 19.26
N PHE A 109 -2.25 7.00 18.12
CA PHE A 109 -1.76 8.17 17.43
C PHE A 109 -2.89 9.12 17.02
N LEU A 110 -3.95 8.61 16.37
CA LEU A 110 -5.11 9.40 15.99
C LEU A 110 -5.79 10.04 17.21
N SER A 111 -5.94 9.29 18.30
CA SER A 111 -6.50 9.81 19.55
C SER A 111 -5.66 10.96 20.11
N SER A 112 -4.33 10.87 20.00
CA SER A 112 -3.41 11.89 20.50
C SER A 112 -3.47 13.22 19.75
N ILE A 113 -4.13 13.31 18.58
CA ILE A 113 -4.34 14.58 17.86
C ILE A 113 -5.19 15.54 18.68
N SER A 114 -6.09 15.04 19.54
CA SER A 114 -6.96 15.91 20.34
C SER A 114 -6.22 16.76 21.37
N SER A 115 -4.94 16.46 21.66
CA SER A 115 -4.09 17.30 22.51
C SER A 115 -3.28 18.34 21.73
N ILE A 116 -3.44 18.39 20.39
CA ILE A 116 -2.76 19.37 19.54
C ILE A 116 -3.56 20.66 19.45
N GLU A 117 -2.90 21.78 19.70
CA GLU A 117 -3.43 23.12 19.47
C GLU A 117 -3.15 23.57 18.03
N LEU A 118 -4.16 24.15 17.37
CA LEU A 118 -3.98 24.80 16.08
C LEU A 118 -3.39 26.19 16.27
N GLY A 119 -2.13 26.37 15.89
CA GLY A 119 -1.46 27.67 15.94
C GLY A 119 -2.16 28.71 15.05
N ALA A 120 -2.10 29.98 15.45
CA ALA A 120 -2.74 31.09 14.72
C ALA A 120 -2.31 31.16 13.24
N ALA A 121 -1.01 30.97 12.96
CA ALA A 121 -0.49 30.95 11.59
C ALA A 121 -1.13 29.82 10.74
N THR A 122 -1.27 28.62 11.30
CA THR A 122 -1.95 27.49 10.63
C THR A 122 -3.41 27.84 10.35
N LEU A 123 -4.13 28.42 11.32
CA LEU A 123 -5.53 28.81 11.16
C LEU A 123 -5.72 29.86 10.06
N ASP A 124 -4.87 30.88 10.01
CA ASP A 124 -4.95 31.93 9.00
C ASP A 124 -4.67 31.38 7.60
N ARG A 125 -3.71 30.45 7.45
CA ARG A 125 -3.47 29.76 6.19
C ARG A 125 -4.65 28.89 5.76
N VAL A 126 -5.25 28.13 6.68
CA VAL A 126 -6.45 27.32 6.39
C VAL A 126 -7.61 28.21 5.94
N ARG A 127 -7.85 29.34 6.62
CA ARG A 127 -8.88 30.31 6.23
C ARG A 127 -8.63 30.86 4.83
N ALA A 128 -7.43 31.38 4.57
CA ALA A 128 -7.07 31.92 3.26
C ALA A 128 -7.20 30.88 2.13
N ALA A 129 -6.79 29.64 2.37
CA ALA A 129 -6.95 28.56 1.39
C ALA A 129 -8.41 28.15 1.18
N THR A 130 -9.21 28.17 2.25
CA THR A 130 -10.66 27.91 2.21
C THR A 130 -11.41 28.99 1.43
N ASP A 131 -11.02 30.26 1.58
CA ASP A 131 -11.60 31.37 0.83
C ASP A 131 -11.25 31.26 -0.66
N ARG A 132 -9.99 30.97 -0.98
CA ARG A 132 -9.56 30.72 -2.37
C ARG A 132 -10.31 29.56 -3.02
N LEU A 133 -10.49 28.45 -2.29
CA LEU A 133 -11.27 27.31 -2.77
C LEU A 133 -12.73 27.70 -2.98
N SER A 134 -13.31 28.49 -2.09
CA SER A 134 -14.69 28.97 -2.22
C SER A 134 -14.87 29.82 -3.48
N SER A 135 -13.97 30.79 -3.72
CA SER A 135 -13.97 31.61 -4.93
C SER A 135 -13.84 30.76 -6.19
N PHE A 136 -12.89 29.80 -6.19
CA PHE A 136 -12.71 28.88 -7.32
C PHE A 136 -13.98 28.07 -7.62
N LEU A 137 -14.62 27.50 -6.58
CA LEU A 137 -15.85 26.72 -6.76
C LEU A 137 -17.01 27.58 -7.29
N ALA A 138 -17.10 28.83 -6.83
CA ALA A 138 -18.09 29.79 -7.33
C ALA A 138 -17.83 30.18 -8.79
N GLU A 139 -16.60 30.57 -9.13
CA GLU A 139 -16.17 30.97 -10.48
C GLU A 139 -16.43 29.88 -11.52
N HIS A 140 -16.22 28.62 -11.16
CA HIS A 140 -16.40 27.48 -12.07
C HIS A 140 -17.81 26.85 -12.03
N ASN A 141 -18.79 27.56 -11.44
CA ASN A 141 -20.20 27.17 -11.38
C ASN A 141 -20.44 25.77 -10.78
N PHE A 142 -19.66 25.41 -9.75
CA PHE A 142 -19.99 24.26 -8.90
C PHE A 142 -21.21 24.51 -8.00
N ALA A 143 -21.73 25.75 -8.03
CA ALA A 143 -22.72 26.33 -7.15
C ALA A 143 -24.18 25.84 -7.34
N LEU A 144 -24.40 24.68 -7.96
CA LEU A 144 -25.71 24.04 -7.88
C LEU A 144 -25.84 23.34 -6.51
N SER A 145 -26.34 24.09 -5.50
CA SER A 145 -26.74 23.66 -4.15
C SER A 145 -25.61 23.33 -3.13
N GLY A 146 -25.99 23.09 -1.87
CA GLY A 146 -25.13 23.04 -0.66
C GLY A 146 -23.93 22.07 -0.67
N ASP A 147 -23.78 21.28 -1.73
CA ASP A 147 -22.68 20.32 -1.90
C ASP A 147 -21.32 21.00 -2.12
N ALA A 148 -21.27 22.16 -2.78
CA ALA A 148 -20.02 22.93 -2.93
C ALA A 148 -19.49 23.43 -1.57
N GLY A 149 -20.39 23.91 -0.72
CA GLY A 149 -20.07 24.30 0.66
C GLY A 149 -19.58 23.10 1.48
N ARG A 150 -20.16 21.92 1.26
CA ARG A 150 -19.76 20.67 1.90
C ARG A 150 -18.37 20.21 1.47
N LEU A 151 -18.07 20.23 0.16
CA LEU A 151 -16.73 19.88 -0.36
C LEU A 151 -15.65 20.80 0.20
N ARG A 152 -15.90 22.11 0.24
CA ARG A 152 -15.01 23.09 0.87
C ARG A 152 -14.72 22.71 2.33
N ASP A 153 -15.78 22.40 3.07
CA ASP A 153 -15.72 22.01 4.47
C ASP A 153 -14.98 20.69 4.71
N ASP A 154 -15.11 19.73 3.78
CA ASP A 154 -14.42 18.44 3.81
C ASP A 154 -12.91 18.61 3.55
N ILE A 155 -12.54 19.43 2.58
CA ILE A 155 -11.14 19.74 2.26
C ILE A 155 -10.48 20.54 3.40
N ALA A 156 -11.15 21.58 3.92
CA ALA A 156 -10.63 22.35 5.04
C ALA A 156 -10.40 21.48 6.29
N SER A 157 -11.33 20.54 6.56
CA SER A 157 -11.19 19.59 7.66
C SER A 157 -10.02 18.64 7.46
N SER A 158 -9.75 18.26 6.21
CA SER A 158 -8.61 17.40 5.84
C SER A 158 -7.29 18.14 6.03
N TRP A 159 -7.19 19.41 5.66
CA TRP A 159 -5.99 20.22 5.93
C TRP A 159 -5.72 20.32 7.44
N MET A 160 -6.73 20.67 8.24
CA MET A 160 -6.57 20.74 9.70
C MET A 160 -6.11 19.40 10.28
N LEU A 161 -6.77 18.29 9.91
CA LEU A 161 -6.43 16.96 10.39
C LEU A 161 -4.98 16.59 10.05
N LEU A 162 -4.58 16.73 8.78
CA LEU A 162 -3.24 16.38 8.33
C LEU A 162 -2.16 17.30 8.94
N SER A 163 -2.46 18.57 9.21
CA SER A 163 -1.55 19.46 9.95
C SER A 163 -1.36 19.00 11.40
N GLY A 164 -2.43 18.55 12.05
CA GLY A 164 -2.37 17.93 13.37
C GLY A 164 -1.52 16.66 13.38
N LEU A 165 -1.73 15.77 12.39
CA LEU A 165 -0.89 14.59 12.19
C LEU A 165 0.58 14.98 11.99
N SER A 166 0.88 15.98 11.16
CA SER A 166 2.24 16.47 10.89
C SER A 166 2.92 16.93 12.17
N CYS A 167 2.26 17.83 12.89
CA CYS A 167 2.73 18.39 14.15
C CYS A 167 2.98 17.29 15.20
N ARG A 168 1.97 16.45 15.45
CA ARG A 168 2.06 15.36 16.43
C ARG A 168 3.16 14.35 16.05
N GLY A 169 3.33 14.11 14.76
CA GLY A 169 4.36 13.25 14.21
C GLY A 169 5.79 13.69 14.51
N GLN A 170 5.98 14.99 14.71
CA GLN A 170 7.27 15.58 15.10
C GLN A 170 7.39 15.75 16.62
N GLY A 171 6.47 15.18 17.40
CA GLY A 171 6.45 15.30 18.87
C GLY A 171 6.02 16.67 19.38
N ARG A 172 5.51 17.56 18.51
CA ARG A 172 5.03 18.89 18.89
C ARG A 172 3.58 18.85 19.37
N THR A 173 3.18 19.87 20.12
CA THR A 173 1.83 20.05 20.66
C THR A 173 1.07 21.21 20.04
N MET A 174 1.74 22.04 19.22
CA MET A 174 1.13 23.17 18.52
C MET A 174 1.59 23.21 17.06
N THR A 175 0.62 23.35 16.14
CA THR A 175 0.90 23.40 14.70
C THR A 175 1.58 24.71 14.29
N THR A 176 2.36 24.66 13.22
CA THR A 176 2.98 25.84 12.58
C THR A 176 2.48 25.99 11.14
N GLU A 177 2.91 27.06 10.46
CA GLU A 177 2.64 27.25 9.03
C GLU A 177 3.19 26.08 8.18
N THR A 178 4.36 25.53 8.53
CA THR A 178 4.97 24.40 7.81
C THR A 178 4.09 23.14 7.85
N ASP A 179 3.39 22.90 8.96
CA ASP A 179 2.43 21.79 9.06
C ASP A 179 1.23 21.98 8.13
N PHE A 180 0.81 23.22 7.92
CA PHE A 180 -0.21 23.54 6.94
C PHE A 180 0.30 23.31 5.52
N GLU A 181 1.48 23.81 5.15
CA GLU A 181 2.01 23.63 3.79
C GLU A 181 2.16 22.14 3.45
N THR A 182 2.62 21.34 4.40
CA THR A 182 2.70 19.87 4.24
C THR A 182 1.31 19.26 4.03
N ALA A 183 0.33 19.61 4.87
CA ALA A 183 -1.04 19.13 4.73
C ALA A 183 -1.69 19.57 3.42
N TYR A 184 -1.42 20.81 2.99
CA TYR A 184 -1.93 21.39 1.75
C TYR A 184 -1.40 20.63 0.54
N ASP A 185 -0.10 20.38 0.49
CA ASP A 185 0.53 19.61 -0.59
C ASP A 185 0.07 18.15 -0.60
N LEU A 186 -0.10 17.52 0.55
CA LEU A 186 -0.63 16.16 0.63
C LEU A 186 -2.04 16.06 0.06
N VAL A 187 -2.95 16.96 0.44
CA VAL A 187 -4.30 16.98 -0.13
C VAL A 187 -4.26 17.18 -1.65
N ARG A 188 -3.37 18.05 -2.16
CA ARG A 188 -3.21 18.23 -3.62
C ARG A 188 -2.71 16.97 -4.30
N ILE A 189 -1.80 16.23 -3.67
CA ILE A 189 -1.26 15.00 -4.23
C ILE A 189 -2.32 13.91 -4.26
N LEU A 190 -3.02 13.71 -3.14
CA LEU A 190 -4.15 12.78 -3.05
C LEU A 190 -5.16 13.08 -4.17
N LEU A 191 -5.57 14.35 -4.31
CA LEU A 191 -6.61 14.74 -5.25
C LEU A 191 -6.17 14.70 -6.72
N PHE A 192 -4.97 15.20 -7.05
CA PHE A 192 -4.61 15.53 -8.44
C PHE A 192 -3.54 14.64 -9.05
N HIS A 193 -2.74 13.96 -8.21
CA HIS A 193 -1.56 13.22 -8.67
C HIS A 193 -1.67 11.71 -8.48
N MET A 194 -2.46 11.24 -7.51
CA MET A 194 -2.60 9.82 -7.24
C MET A 194 -3.44 9.07 -8.28
N MET A 195 -3.02 7.86 -8.60
CA MET A 195 -3.72 6.91 -9.46
C MET A 195 -4.49 5.88 -8.60
N PRO A 196 -5.53 5.22 -9.15
CA PRO A 196 -6.25 4.15 -8.43
C PRO A 196 -5.34 3.10 -7.80
N GLU A 197 -4.26 2.73 -8.50
CA GLU A 197 -3.29 1.74 -8.06
C GLU A 197 -2.52 2.16 -6.80
N ASP A 198 -2.36 3.46 -6.57
CA ASP A 198 -1.71 3.97 -5.37
C ASP A 198 -2.54 3.67 -4.12
N PHE A 199 -3.88 3.78 -4.23
CA PHE A 199 -4.80 3.42 -3.15
C PHE A 199 -4.91 1.90 -3.01
N GLY A 200 -5.11 1.20 -4.12
CA GLY A 200 -5.27 -0.26 -4.13
C GLY A 200 -4.04 -0.99 -3.60
N SER A 201 -2.84 -0.46 -3.84
CA SER A 201 -1.60 -1.09 -3.37
C SER A 201 -1.36 -0.95 -1.87
N LEU A 202 -1.86 0.11 -1.21
CA LEU A 202 -1.87 0.17 0.25
C LEU A 202 -2.76 -0.91 0.86
N THR A 203 -3.95 -1.07 0.30
CA THR A 203 -4.87 -2.13 0.69
C THR A 203 -4.26 -3.51 0.45
N ALA A 204 -3.59 -3.71 -0.69
CA ALA A 204 -2.88 -4.94 -1.00
C ALA A 204 -1.80 -5.28 0.05
N VAL A 205 -1.02 -4.31 0.53
CA VAL A 205 -0.06 -4.54 1.63
C VAL A 205 -0.76 -5.00 2.90
N ARG A 206 -1.88 -4.38 3.27
CA ARG A 206 -2.67 -4.81 4.43
C ARG A 206 -3.22 -6.23 4.22
N GLU A 207 -3.82 -6.51 3.07
CA GLU A 207 -4.38 -7.82 2.74
C GLU A 207 -3.33 -8.93 2.79
N ILE A 208 -2.15 -8.69 2.23
CA ILE A 208 -1.02 -9.62 2.28
C ILE A 208 -0.58 -9.84 3.73
N GLY A 209 -0.33 -8.77 4.47
CA GLY A 209 0.16 -8.84 5.85
C GLY A 209 -0.84 -9.44 6.85
N THR A 210 -2.14 -9.30 6.57
CA THR A 210 -3.23 -9.82 7.41
C THR A 210 -3.85 -11.11 6.88
N SER A 211 -3.25 -11.72 5.86
CA SER A 211 -3.79 -12.93 5.24
C SER A 211 -3.63 -14.14 6.16
N THR A 212 -4.76 -14.69 6.61
CA THR A 212 -4.80 -15.97 7.32
C THR A 212 -4.37 -17.14 6.42
N SER A 213 -4.59 -17.04 5.11
CA SER A 213 -4.10 -18.00 4.13
C SER A 213 -2.58 -18.01 4.06
N LEU A 214 -1.93 -16.84 4.12
CA LEU A 214 -0.47 -16.75 4.16
C LEU A 214 0.11 -17.33 5.46
N ILE A 215 -0.53 -17.06 6.61
CA ILE A 215 -0.13 -17.64 7.91
C ILE A 215 -0.25 -19.17 7.88
N ARG A 216 -1.30 -19.72 7.26
CA ARG A 216 -1.47 -21.17 7.07
C ARG A 216 -0.41 -21.75 6.14
N ALA A 217 -0.16 -21.10 5.00
CA ALA A 217 0.86 -21.48 4.04
C ALA A 217 2.25 -21.58 4.68
N ALA A 218 2.62 -20.62 5.51
CA ALA A 218 3.90 -20.63 6.22
C ALA A 218 4.12 -21.88 7.09
N ARG A 219 3.03 -22.47 7.61
CA ARG A 219 3.07 -23.68 8.46
C ARG A 219 3.19 -24.98 7.68
N VAL A 220 3.03 -24.94 6.35
CA VAL A 220 3.20 -26.11 5.49
C VAL A 220 4.69 -26.45 5.41
N GLN A 221 5.03 -27.68 5.80
CA GLN A 221 6.39 -28.19 5.75
C GLN A 221 6.71 -28.72 4.34
N LEU A 222 7.88 -28.39 3.83
CA LEU A 222 8.41 -29.01 2.61
C LEU A 222 9.34 -30.13 3.05
N ALA A 223 9.10 -31.36 2.58
CA ALA A 223 9.99 -32.46 2.88
C ALA A 223 11.40 -32.17 2.34
N PRO A 224 12.48 -32.62 3.00
CA PRO A 224 13.85 -32.36 2.55
C PRO A 224 14.13 -32.80 1.10
N GLY A 225 13.47 -33.86 0.62
CA GLY A 225 13.55 -34.30 -0.77
C GLY A 225 12.93 -33.30 -1.76
N PHE A 226 11.81 -32.67 -1.38
CA PHE A 226 11.19 -31.61 -2.16
C PHE A 226 12.12 -30.40 -2.29
N ASP A 227 12.67 -29.93 -1.17
CA ASP A 227 13.61 -28.79 -1.17
C ASP A 227 14.86 -29.09 -2.01
N ARG A 228 15.41 -30.31 -1.93
CA ARG A 228 16.54 -30.74 -2.77
C ARG A 228 16.20 -30.74 -4.27
N ASN A 229 15.00 -31.18 -4.63
CA ASN A 229 14.55 -31.14 -6.03
C ASN A 229 14.41 -29.70 -6.52
N LEU A 230 13.90 -28.80 -5.67
CA LEU A 230 13.79 -27.38 -6.01
C LEU A 230 15.16 -26.70 -6.11
N ASP A 231 16.10 -27.00 -5.21
CA ASP A 231 17.45 -26.43 -5.21
C ASP A 231 18.35 -27.00 -6.33
N SER A 232 17.94 -28.09 -6.96
CA SER A 232 18.58 -28.64 -8.17
C SER A 232 17.80 -28.34 -9.45
N SER A 233 16.69 -27.61 -9.36
CA SER A 233 15.80 -27.28 -10.48
C SER A 233 16.44 -26.32 -11.49
N ALA A 234 15.79 -26.15 -12.65
CA ALA A 234 16.18 -25.14 -13.62
C ALA A 234 16.21 -23.73 -13.01
N ALA A 235 15.23 -23.40 -12.15
CA ALA A 235 15.17 -22.12 -11.45
C ALA A 235 16.43 -21.87 -10.60
N ALA A 236 16.86 -22.87 -9.82
CA ALA A 236 18.05 -22.76 -8.98
C ALA A 236 19.35 -22.63 -9.79
N ARG A 237 19.47 -23.39 -10.90
CA ARG A 237 20.61 -23.27 -11.81
C ARG A 237 20.69 -21.87 -12.43
N LEU A 238 19.56 -21.33 -12.87
CA LEU A 238 19.49 -20.01 -13.48
C LEU A 238 19.83 -18.90 -12.48
N GLU A 239 19.37 -19.02 -11.24
CA GLU A 239 19.79 -18.14 -10.14
C GLU A 239 21.31 -18.19 -9.95
N SER A 240 21.92 -19.38 -9.92
CA SER A 240 23.37 -19.51 -9.70
C SER A 240 24.22 -18.85 -10.79
N VAL A 241 23.73 -18.84 -12.03
CA VAL A 241 24.44 -18.26 -13.19
C VAL A 241 24.29 -16.74 -13.23
N TYR A 242 23.08 -16.22 -13.00
CA TYR A 242 22.78 -14.81 -13.25
C TYR A 242 22.70 -13.95 -11.99
N ALA A 243 22.47 -14.52 -10.80
CA ALA A 243 22.32 -13.71 -9.60
C ALA A 243 23.59 -12.90 -9.27
N GLU A 244 24.80 -13.44 -9.48
CA GLU A 244 26.03 -12.71 -9.15
C GLU A 244 26.30 -11.54 -10.12
N GLU A 245 25.85 -11.65 -11.37
CA GLU A 245 26.00 -10.61 -12.41
C GLU A 245 25.16 -9.35 -12.10
N PHE A 246 24.03 -9.50 -11.39
CA PHE A 246 23.07 -8.40 -11.15
C PHE A 246 23.02 -7.90 -9.69
N LEU A 247 23.83 -8.46 -8.77
CA LEU A 247 23.71 -8.20 -7.32
C LEU A 247 24.95 -7.60 -6.66
N SER A 248 25.90 -7.06 -7.42
CA SER A 248 27.21 -6.60 -6.91
C SER A 248 27.14 -5.56 -5.78
N ASP A 249 25.99 -4.90 -5.54
CA ASP A 249 25.85 -3.81 -4.55
C ASP A 249 24.67 -3.94 -3.54
N ILE A 250 24.09 -5.14 -3.31
CA ILE A 250 22.88 -5.28 -2.48
C ILE A 250 23.12 -6.10 -1.20
N SER A 251 23.74 -5.50 -0.18
CA SER A 251 24.08 -6.21 1.07
C SER A 251 22.89 -6.63 1.95
N SER A 252 21.74 -5.94 1.86
CA SER A 252 20.66 -6.07 2.86
C SER A 252 19.41 -6.83 2.39
N LEU A 253 19.25 -7.04 1.09
CA LEU A 253 18.18 -7.86 0.50
C LEU A 253 18.75 -8.98 -0.39
N GLN A 254 20.03 -9.29 -0.22
CA GLN A 254 20.75 -10.23 -1.09
C GLN A 254 20.01 -11.57 -1.22
N SER A 255 19.46 -12.10 -0.13
CA SER A 255 18.72 -13.37 -0.15
C SER A 255 17.43 -13.32 -0.96
N VAL A 256 16.73 -12.17 -0.96
CA VAL A 256 15.48 -11.98 -1.69
C VAL A 256 15.73 -11.97 -3.20
N PHE A 257 16.79 -11.31 -3.63
CA PHE A 257 17.14 -11.20 -5.05
C PHE A 257 17.93 -12.40 -5.58
N ARG A 258 18.83 -12.98 -4.77
CA ARG A 258 19.66 -14.14 -5.14
C ARG A 258 18.81 -15.39 -5.34
N HIS A 259 17.79 -15.57 -4.51
CA HIS A 259 16.91 -16.73 -4.54
C HIS A 259 15.49 -16.36 -5.02
N LEU A 260 15.39 -15.41 -5.96
CA LEU A 260 14.13 -14.85 -6.43
C LEU A 260 13.12 -15.93 -6.87
N LEU A 261 13.52 -16.79 -7.80
CA LEU A 261 12.68 -17.81 -8.41
C LEU A 261 12.37 -18.93 -7.42
N THR A 262 13.40 -19.47 -6.76
CA THR A 262 13.25 -20.59 -5.84
C THR A 262 12.44 -20.20 -4.61
N ASN A 263 12.64 -19.00 -4.04
CA ASN A 263 11.78 -18.49 -2.97
C ASN A 263 10.33 -18.28 -3.43
N SER A 264 10.13 -17.75 -4.63
CA SER A 264 8.79 -17.54 -5.19
C SER A 264 8.04 -18.86 -5.36
N LEU A 265 8.70 -19.88 -5.91
CA LEU A 265 8.13 -21.22 -6.05
C LEU A 265 7.81 -21.82 -4.68
N ARG A 266 8.71 -21.72 -3.69
CA ARG A 266 8.48 -22.22 -2.32
C ARG A 266 7.19 -21.67 -1.70
N ILE A 267 6.98 -20.36 -1.76
CA ILE A 267 5.79 -19.78 -1.14
C ILE A 267 4.53 -20.13 -1.93
N LEU A 268 4.60 -20.22 -3.26
CA LEU A 268 3.45 -20.61 -4.09
C LEU A 268 3.00 -22.05 -3.81
N VAL A 269 3.93 -23.01 -3.71
CA VAL A 269 3.59 -24.40 -3.40
C VAL A 269 3.03 -24.52 -1.97
N GLN A 270 3.56 -23.75 -1.01
CA GLN A 270 3.03 -23.67 0.36
C GLN A 270 1.61 -23.08 0.38
N ILE A 271 1.33 -22.05 -0.41
CA ILE A 271 -0.03 -21.47 -0.56
C ILE A 271 -0.97 -22.50 -1.18
N GLN A 272 -0.56 -23.17 -2.25
CA GLN A 272 -1.34 -24.22 -2.90
C GLN A 272 -1.68 -25.36 -1.93
N ALA A 273 -0.68 -25.87 -1.19
CA ALA A 273 -0.87 -26.92 -0.20
C ALA A 273 -1.82 -26.49 0.92
N ALA A 274 -1.69 -25.26 1.43
CA ALA A 274 -2.60 -24.73 2.44
C ALA A 274 -4.05 -24.59 1.93
N ARG A 275 -4.26 -24.33 0.64
CA ARG A 275 -5.61 -24.28 0.03
C ARG A 275 -6.26 -25.65 -0.02
N VAL A 276 -5.49 -26.70 -0.30
CA VAL A 276 -5.99 -28.08 -0.30
C VAL A 276 -5.97 -28.73 1.10
N GLY A 277 -5.56 -27.99 2.13
CA GLY A 277 -5.60 -28.44 3.53
C GLY A 277 -4.43 -29.35 3.94
N LEU A 278 -3.34 -29.34 3.19
CA LEU A 278 -2.14 -30.13 3.51
C LEU A 278 -1.24 -29.40 4.48
N SER A 279 -0.64 -30.14 5.41
CA SER A 279 0.36 -29.66 6.37
C SER A 279 1.80 -29.93 5.95
N GLU A 280 2.01 -30.84 4.99
CA GLU A 280 3.32 -31.23 4.48
C GLU A 280 3.21 -31.54 2.98
N ILE A 281 4.29 -31.30 2.24
CA ILE A 281 4.44 -31.68 0.83
C ILE A 281 5.61 -32.66 0.72
N GLY A 282 5.33 -33.86 0.21
CA GLY A 282 6.31 -34.92 0.01
C GLY A 282 7.18 -34.71 -1.24
N SER A 283 8.31 -35.42 -1.31
CA SER A 283 9.21 -35.37 -2.48
C SER A 283 8.54 -35.84 -3.77
N ASP A 284 7.66 -36.84 -3.68
CA ASP A 284 7.01 -37.49 -4.83
C ASP A 284 5.95 -36.58 -5.49
N GLU A 285 5.52 -35.55 -4.77
CA GLU A 285 4.51 -34.58 -5.21
C GLU A 285 5.13 -33.36 -5.91
N TYR A 286 6.48 -33.32 -6.03
CA TYR A 286 7.23 -32.18 -6.55
C TYR A 286 6.68 -31.63 -7.88
N GLU A 287 6.59 -32.48 -8.90
CA GLU A 287 6.14 -32.05 -10.23
C GLU A 287 4.72 -31.48 -10.20
N SER A 288 3.81 -32.10 -9.45
CA SER A 288 2.41 -31.67 -9.37
C SER A 288 2.27 -30.28 -8.73
N PHE A 289 2.98 -30.04 -7.63
CA PHE A 289 2.97 -28.74 -6.96
C PHE A 289 3.68 -27.66 -7.76
N ILE A 290 4.79 -27.99 -8.44
CA ILE A 290 5.48 -27.02 -9.29
C ILE A 290 4.61 -26.58 -10.47
N VAL A 291 3.92 -27.51 -11.13
CA VAL A 291 2.96 -27.16 -12.20
C VAL A 291 1.86 -26.25 -11.66
N GLY A 292 1.30 -26.56 -10.49
CA GLY A 292 0.29 -25.71 -9.85
C GLY A 292 0.80 -24.31 -9.49
N ALA A 293 2.03 -24.20 -8.97
CA ALA A 293 2.68 -22.92 -8.69
C ALA A 293 2.89 -22.09 -9.96
N LEU A 294 3.30 -22.71 -11.07
CA LEU A 294 3.43 -22.03 -12.36
C LEU A 294 2.07 -21.57 -12.90
N SER A 295 1.01 -22.36 -12.73
CA SER A 295 -0.36 -21.95 -13.08
C SER A 295 -0.81 -20.74 -12.24
N MET A 296 -0.46 -20.68 -10.95
CA MET A 296 -0.77 -19.50 -10.12
C MET A 296 -0.06 -18.25 -10.62
N LEU A 297 1.19 -18.34 -11.09
CA LEU A 297 1.91 -17.21 -11.70
C LEU A 297 1.27 -16.75 -13.02
N GLN A 298 0.82 -17.70 -13.85
CA GLN A 298 0.09 -17.37 -15.08
C GLN A 298 -1.22 -16.64 -14.79
N LEU A 299 -1.96 -17.07 -13.77
CA LEU A 299 -3.17 -16.36 -13.31
C LEU A 299 -2.86 -14.96 -12.78
N ALA A 300 -1.67 -14.75 -12.21
CA ALA A 300 -1.17 -13.43 -11.81
C ALA A 300 -0.73 -12.56 -13.01
N GLY A 301 -0.82 -13.07 -14.24
CA GLY A 301 -0.41 -12.38 -15.46
C GLY A 301 1.08 -12.49 -15.78
N VAL A 302 1.84 -13.34 -15.10
CA VAL A 302 3.24 -13.62 -15.44
C VAL A 302 3.26 -14.62 -16.62
N PRO A 303 3.82 -14.26 -17.79
CA PRO A 303 3.86 -15.15 -18.94
C PRO A 303 4.57 -16.47 -18.63
N ALA A 304 4.04 -17.58 -19.13
CA ALA A 304 4.58 -18.92 -18.91
C ALA A 304 6.05 -19.03 -19.35
N GLU A 305 6.37 -18.32 -20.43
CA GLU A 305 7.69 -18.25 -21.07
C GLU A 305 8.75 -17.61 -20.17
N THR A 306 8.33 -16.82 -19.17
CA THR A 306 9.21 -16.13 -18.22
C THR A 306 10.01 -17.12 -17.36
N LEU A 307 9.48 -18.32 -17.13
CA LEU A 307 10.13 -19.34 -16.28
C LEU A 307 10.42 -20.65 -17.04
N GLN A 308 9.85 -20.84 -18.23
CA GLN A 308 10.03 -22.06 -19.03
C GLN A 308 11.30 -22.05 -19.88
N TYR A 309 11.83 -20.89 -20.23
CA TYR A 309 12.99 -20.79 -21.11
C TYR A 309 14.20 -20.14 -20.43
N GLU A 310 15.35 -20.80 -20.48
CA GLU A 310 16.59 -20.30 -19.86
C GLU A 310 16.98 -18.91 -20.38
N HIS A 311 16.71 -18.62 -21.67
CA HIS A 311 17.03 -17.34 -22.29
C HIS A 311 16.17 -16.17 -21.81
N SER A 312 15.01 -16.41 -21.17
CA SER A 312 14.15 -15.33 -20.67
C SER A 312 14.57 -14.85 -19.28
N ILE A 313 15.34 -15.63 -18.51
CA ILE A 313 15.78 -15.28 -17.15
C ILE A 313 16.74 -14.08 -17.10
N PRO A 314 17.75 -13.95 -17.98
CA PRO A 314 18.57 -12.73 -18.02
C PRO A 314 17.72 -11.48 -18.25
N SER A 315 16.68 -11.59 -19.07
CA SER A 315 15.75 -10.48 -19.31
C SER A 315 14.92 -10.15 -18.06
N LEU A 316 14.52 -11.14 -17.27
CA LEU A 316 13.83 -10.95 -16.00
C LEU A 316 14.71 -10.21 -14.99
N TYR A 317 15.97 -10.64 -14.80
CA TYR A 317 16.90 -9.98 -13.88
C TYR A 317 17.26 -8.56 -14.33
N ARG A 318 17.41 -8.33 -15.65
CA ARG A 318 17.57 -6.98 -16.22
C ARG A 318 16.35 -6.09 -15.96
N ARG A 319 15.13 -6.63 -16.05
CA ARG A 319 13.90 -5.88 -15.74
C ARG A 319 13.81 -5.53 -14.26
N ILE A 320 14.35 -6.38 -13.37
CA ILE A 320 14.37 -6.10 -11.94
C ILE A 320 15.33 -4.96 -11.62
N ARG A 321 16.56 -5.03 -12.16
CA ARG A 321 17.70 -4.10 -11.96
C ARG A 321 17.48 -3.13 -10.77
N PRO A 322 17.79 -3.59 -9.56
CA PRO A 322 17.39 -2.92 -8.33
C PRO A 322 18.16 -1.61 -8.13
N SER A 323 17.45 -0.48 -8.17
CA SER A 323 18.01 0.81 -7.78
C SER A 323 18.04 0.95 -6.24
N PRO A 324 18.86 1.86 -5.67
CA PRO A 324 18.86 2.14 -4.23
C PRO A 324 17.47 2.49 -3.67
N GLU A 325 16.68 3.24 -4.44
CA GLU A 325 15.31 3.63 -4.09
C GLU A 325 14.39 2.42 -4.04
N MET A 326 14.47 1.54 -5.04
CA MET A 326 13.69 0.31 -5.13
C MET A 326 14.02 -0.65 -3.96
N ILE A 327 15.30 -0.75 -3.58
CA ILE A 327 15.74 -1.55 -2.43
C ILE A 327 15.14 -1.02 -1.13
N GLU A 328 15.16 0.29 -0.91
CA GLU A 328 14.57 0.92 0.27
C GLU A 328 13.04 0.75 0.30
N GLN A 329 12.37 0.87 -0.85
CA GLN A 329 10.93 0.63 -0.98
C GLN A 329 10.56 -0.81 -0.64
N THR A 330 11.26 -1.78 -1.23
CA THR A 330 11.06 -3.21 -0.97
C THR A 330 11.27 -3.54 0.51
N ARG A 331 12.29 -2.94 1.14
CA ARG A 331 12.55 -3.08 2.58
C ARG A 331 11.42 -2.50 3.43
N SER A 332 10.91 -1.31 3.08
CA SER A 332 9.80 -0.68 3.78
C SER A 332 8.52 -1.53 3.69
N ILE A 333 8.24 -2.10 2.52
CA ILE A 333 7.13 -3.04 2.31
C ILE A 333 7.32 -4.28 3.19
N GLY A 334 8.51 -4.87 3.18
CA GLY A 334 8.86 -6.02 4.02
C GLY A 334 8.59 -5.79 5.51
N ARG A 335 9.06 -4.67 6.06
CA ARG A 335 8.84 -4.30 7.46
C ARG A 335 7.36 -4.12 7.79
N LYS A 336 6.57 -3.55 6.88
CA LYS A 336 5.13 -3.36 7.09
C LYS A 336 4.38 -4.69 7.06
N ILE A 337 4.69 -5.57 6.10
CA ILE A 337 4.15 -6.92 6.04
C ILE A 337 4.52 -7.72 7.30
N GLU A 338 5.76 -7.64 7.75
CA GLU A 338 6.24 -8.26 8.98
C GLU A 338 5.41 -7.84 10.21
N GLY A 339 5.24 -6.53 10.42
CA GLY A 339 4.44 -6.01 11.53
C GLY A 339 3.00 -6.53 11.52
N LEU A 340 2.35 -6.50 10.35
CA LEU A 340 0.98 -6.97 10.17
C LEU A 340 0.84 -8.49 10.36
N ILE A 341 1.82 -9.28 9.92
CA ILE A 341 1.82 -10.73 10.13
C ILE A 341 1.93 -11.05 11.62
N LEU A 342 2.82 -10.36 12.35
CA LEU A 342 2.99 -10.58 13.80
C LEU A 342 1.71 -10.23 14.58
N GLU A 343 1.05 -9.14 14.20
CA GLU A 343 -0.25 -8.75 14.77
C GLU A 343 -1.32 -9.81 14.49
N THR A 344 -1.45 -10.24 13.23
CA THR A 344 -2.48 -11.19 12.79
C THR A 344 -2.26 -12.61 13.31
N ALA A 345 -1.00 -13.05 13.41
CA ALA A 345 -0.67 -14.37 13.93
C ALA A 345 -0.91 -14.48 15.45
N GLY A 346 -1.03 -13.35 16.16
CA GLY A 346 -1.20 -13.30 17.61
C GLY A 346 -0.01 -13.87 18.40
N ASN A 347 1.14 -14.09 17.75
CA ASN A 347 2.32 -14.72 18.34
C ASN A 347 3.59 -14.01 17.86
N ARG A 348 4.31 -13.38 18.80
CA ARG A 348 5.55 -12.65 18.53
C ARG A 348 6.67 -13.56 17.99
N ASP A 349 6.65 -14.85 18.30
CA ASP A 349 7.65 -15.81 17.83
C ASP A 349 7.30 -16.43 16.47
N PHE A 350 6.18 -16.03 15.85
CA PHE A 350 5.72 -16.66 14.61
C PHE A 350 6.76 -16.55 13.49
N LEU A 351 7.33 -15.36 13.30
CA LEU A 351 8.38 -15.13 12.30
C LEU A 351 9.74 -15.68 12.72
N VAL A 352 10.00 -15.85 14.02
CA VAL A 352 11.19 -16.57 14.52
C VAL A 352 11.14 -18.03 14.07
N ARG A 353 9.94 -18.64 14.08
CA ARG A 353 9.72 -20.02 13.60
C ARG A 353 9.63 -20.11 12.07
N ASN A 354 9.29 -19.01 11.39
CA ASN A 354 9.12 -18.95 9.94
C ASN A 354 9.96 -17.81 9.32
N PRO A 355 11.29 -17.81 9.50
CA PRO A 355 12.15 -16.66 9.16
C PRO A 355 12.19 -16.36 7.66
N HIS A 356 11.88 -17.35 6.82
CA HIS A 356 11.90 -17.21 5.37
C HIS A 356 10.58 -16.70 4.78
N LEU A 357 9.51 -16.55 5.57
CA LEU A 357 8.20 -16.16 5.05
C LEU A 357 8.24 -14.79 4.36
N VAL A 358 8.70 -13.75 5.07
CA VAL A 358 8.76 -12.39 4.53
C VAL A 358 9.72 -12.30 3.33
N PRO A 359 10.95 -12.86 3.39
CA PRO A 359 11.82 -12.94 2.22
C PRO A 359 11.15 -13.59 1.00
N ARG A 360 10.42 -14.70 1.18
CA ARG A 360 9.75 -15.38 0.07
C ARG A 360 8.60 -14.59 -0.52
N VAL A 361 7.83 -13.90 0.32
CA VAL A 361 6.77 -12.98 -0.12
C VAL A 361 7.36 -11.82 -0.93
N LEU A 362 8.49 -11.26 -0.49
CA LEU A 362 9.17 -10.20 -1.23
C LEU A 362 9.77 -10.70 -2.56
N SER A 363 10.34 -11.91 -2.60
CA SER A 363 10.81 -12.52 -3.85
C SER A 363 9.65 -12.69 -4.84
N LEU A 364 8.50 -13.20 -4.37
CA LEU A 364 7.31 -13.36 -5.21
C LEU A 364 6.77 -12.01 -5.70
N LEU A 365 6.76 -10.99 -4.83
CA LEU A 365 6.39 -9.63 -5.23
C LEU A 365 7.26 -9.13 -6.38
N LEU A 366 8.58 -9.27 -6.27
CA LEU A 366 9.52 -8.83 -7.29
C LEU A 366 9.34 -9.60 -8.59
N LEU A 367 9.13 -10.92 -8.51
CA LEU A 367 8.86 -11.78 -9.66
C LEU A 367 7.58 -11.35 -10.38
N VAL A 368 6.48 -11.15 -9.66
CA VAL A 368 5.20 -10.70 -10.24
C VAL A 368 5.32 -9.30 -10.82
N SER A 369 6.02 -8.39 -10.14
CA SER A 369 6.23 -7.02 -10.61
C SER A 369 7.00 -6.99 -11.93
N ALA A 370 8.10 -7.75 -12.02
CA ALA A 370 8.95 -7.80 -13.21
C ALA A 370 8.34 -8.64 -14.34
N GLY A 371 7.66 -9.73 -14.00
CA GLY A 371 6.97 -10.61 -14.95
C GLY A 371 5.79 -9.92 -15.64
N THR A 372 5.11 -9.00 -14.96
CA THR A 372 3.99 -8.21 -15.52
C THR A 372 4.40 -6.85 -16.08
N LYS A 373 5.70 -6.51 -16.02
CA LYS A 373 6.23 -5.27 -16.58
C LYS A 373 6.09 -5.27 -18.11
N GLN A 374 5.65 -4.15 -18.67
CA GLN A 374 5.56 -4.00 -20.12
C GLN A 374 6.97 -4.10 -20.75
N PRO A 375 7.16 -4.88 -21.83
CA PRO A 375 8.49 -5.19 -22.38
C PRO A 375 9.28 -4.00 -22.95
N THR A 376 8.68 -2.81 -23.04
CA THR A 376 9.20 -1.65 -23.78
C THR A 376 10.12 -0.73 -22.97
N SER A 377 10.28 -0.94 -21.67
CA SER A 377 11.18 -0.16 -20.82
C SER A 377 12.39 -1.02 -20.42
N GLU A 378 13.57 -0.67 -20.96
CA GLU A 378 14.86 -1.23 -20.52
C GLU A 378 15.29 -0.73 -19.13
N ASP A 379 14.56 0.23 -18.57
CA ASP A 379 14.80 0.69 -17.21
C ASP A 379 14.52 -0.44 -16.21
N GLY A 380 15.11 -0.40 -15.02
CA GLY A 380 14.80 -1.33 -13.94
C GLY A 380 13.33 -1.23 -13.46
N LEU A 381 12.98 -1.98 -12.42
CA LEU A 381 11.65 -1.91 -11.84
C LEU A 381 11.35 -0.50 -11.35
N GLN A 382 10.18 0.02 -11.73
CA GLN A 382 9.69 1.31 -11.25
C GLN A 382 8.70 1.09 -10.10
N GLU A 383 8.43 2.15 -9.35
CA GLU A 383 7.48 2.10 -8.23
C GLU A 383 6.06 1.69 -8.68
N SER A 384 5.63 2.12 -9.88
CA SER A 384 4.35 1.72 -10.48
C SER A 384 4.29 0.20 -10.75
N ASP A 385 5.42 -0.42 -11.10
CA ASP A 385 5.49 -1.87 -11.29
C ASP A 385 5.35 -2.61 -9.96
N LEU A 386 5.97 -2.11 -8.87
CA LEU A 386 5.81 -2.66 -7.52
C LEU A 386 4.37 -2.51 -7.01
N LYS A 387 3.73 -1.36 -7.24
CA LYS A 387 2.31 -1.11 -6.91
C LYS A 387 1.41 -2.14 -7.56
N ARG A 388 1.56 -2.34 -8.88
CA ARG A 388 0.84 -3.36 -9.63
C ARG A 388 1.13 -4.76 -9.08
N GLY A 389 2.41 -5.06 -8.84
CA GLY A 389 2.83 -6.34 -8.30
C GLY A 389 2.21 -6.66 -6.94
N LEU A 390 2.04 -5.68 -6.06
CA LEU A 390 1.37 -5.86 -4.77
C LEU A 390 -0.11 -6.22 -4.92
N ILE A 391 -0.82 -5.51 -5.80
CA ILE A 391 -2.24 -5.78 -6.07
C ILE A 391 -2.41 -7.20 -6.63
N LEU A 392 -1.58 -7.60 -7.58
CA LEU A 392 -1.60 -8.95 -8.15
C LEU A 392 -1.22 -10.00 -7.10
N LEU A 393 -0.23 -9.72 -6.26
CA LEU A 393 0.19 -10.62 -5.19
C LEU A 393 -0.91 -10.84 -4.14
N SER A 394 -1.66 -9.79 -3.76
CA SER A 394 -2.76 -9.95 -2.80
C SER A 394 -3.86 -10.86 -3.36
N GLN A 395 -4.14 -10.78 -4.66
CA GLN A 395 -5.04 -11.70 -5.36
C GLN A 395 -4.50 -13.14 -5.36
N VAL A 396 -3.22 -13.31 -5.72
CA VAL A 396 -2.56 -14.63 -5.72
C VAL A 396 -2.58 -15.27 -4.34
N ILE A 397 -2.46 -14.51 -3.25
CA ILE A 397 -2.51 -15.05 -1.89
C ILE A 397 -3.95 -15.36 -1.47
N SER A 398 -4.91 -14.49 -1.82
CA SER A 398 -6.31 -14.61 -1.40
C SER A 398 -7.02 -15.81 -2.04
N GLY A 399 -6.71 -16.12 -3.30
CA GLY A 399 -7.26 -17.28 -4.02
C GLY A 399 -8.48 -16.95 -4.85
#